data_AF-A0A177PA40-F1
#
_entry.id   AF-A0A177PA40-F1
#
_cell.length_a   1.000
_cell.length_b   1.000
_cell.length_c   1.000
_cell.angle_alpha   90.00
_cell.angle_beta   90.00
_cell.angle_gamma   90.00
#
_symmetry.space_group_name_H-M   'P 1'
#
loop_
_entity.id
_entity.type
_entity.pdbx_description
1 polymer ?
#
loop_
_entity_poly.entity_id
_entity_poly.type
_entity_poly.pdbx_seq_one_letter_code
_entity_poly.pdbx_strand_id
1 'polypeptide(L)'
;MTTTHKAFLGDREREFRLSPKLVEELQRITGVGLGALVSRIMNRTFSYADVIETIRLGLIGGGTEPQEAAALIKAYVEGEPLEPAYLLAFDILSALWFGVSTKDQLGGAANG
;
A
#
# COMPACT_ATOMS: atom_id res chain seq x y z
N MET A 1 -15.11 -0.97 -7.44
CA MET A 1 -15.06 -1.20 -5.98
C MET A 1 -13.60 -1.21 -5.57
N THR A 2 -13.23 -0.50 -4.50
CA THR A 2 -11.83 -0.43 -4.04
C THR A 2 -11.79 -0.84 -2.58
N THR A 3 -11.15 -1.99 -2.32
CA THR A 3 -11.10 -2.61 -1.00
C THR A 3 -10.15 -1.84 -0.08
N THR A 4 -10.56 -1.67 1.18
CA THR A 4 -9.73 -1.05 2.22
C THR A 4 -8.89 -2.11 2.90
N HIS A 5 -7.59 -1.87 3.03
CA HIS A 5 -6.71 -2.63 3.92
C HIS A 5 -6.55 -1.88 5.27
N LYS A 6 -6.44 -2.61 6.37
CA LYS A 6 -6.24 -2.03 7.71
C LYS A 6 -4.96 -2.60 8.33
N ALA A 7 -4.08 -1.71 8.78
CA ALA A 7 -2.83 -2.08 9.45
C ALA A 7 -2.41 -1.01 10.46
N PHE A 8 -1.57 -1.41 11.42
CA PHE A 8 -0.95 -0.48 12.37
C PHE A 8 0.19 0.29 11.70
N LEU A 9 0.24 1.60 11.86
CA LEU A 9 1.37 2.43 11.44
C LEU A 9 1.52 3.63 12.38
N GLY A 10 2.69 3.75 12.99
CA GLY A 10 3.01 4.76 13.98
C GLY A 10 2.34 4.46 15.31
N ASP A 11 1.21 5.09 15.55
CA ASP A 11 0.53 5.17 16.84
C ASP A 11 -0.84 4.44 16.87
N ARG A 12 -1.40 4.10 15.70
CA ARG A 12 -2.75 3.53 15.61
C ARG A 12 -2.94 2.65 14.38
N GLU A 13 -4.04 1.90 14.37
CA GLU A 13 -4.58 1.30 13.16
C GLU A 13 -5.02 2.38 12.17
N ARG A 14 -4.66 2.19 10.91
CA ARG A 14 -4.95 3.09 9.80
C ARG A 14 -5.61 2.32 8.67
N GLU A 15 -6.48 3.03 7.95
CA GLU A 15 -7.06 2.52 6.72
C GLU A 15 -6.18 2.92 5.54
N PHE A 16 -6.04 2.00 4.58
CA PHE A 16 -5.30 2.18 3.36
C PHE A 16 -6.20 1.80 2.18
N ARG A 17 -6.33 2.69 1.19
CA ARG A 17 -7.15 2.45 0.01
C ARG A 17 -6.57 3.18 -1.19
N LEU A 18 -6.47 2.52 -2.33
CA LEU A 18 -6.02 3.13 -3.59
C LEU A 18 -7.22 3.33 -4.53
N SER A 19 -7.88 4.49 -4.47
CA SER A 19 -8.95 4.83 -5.42
C SER A 19 -8.41 4.92 -6.87
N PRO A 20 -9.26 4.84 -7.91
CA PRO A 20 -8.80 4.96 -9.31
C PRO A 20 -7.94 6.21 -9.56
N LYS A 21 -8.34 7.36 -9.00
CA LYS A 21 -7.57 8.61 -9.08
C LYS A 21 -6.18 8.51 -8.42
N LEU A 22 -6.08 7.81 -7.29
CA LEU A 22 -4.81 7.60 -6.60
C LEU A 22 -3.92 6.59 -7.32
N VAL A 23 -4.52 5.62 -8.03
CA VAL A 23 -3.78 4.72 -8.93
C VAL A 23 -3.19 5.49 -10.12
N GLU A 24 -3.93 6.42 -10.72
CA GLU A 24 -3.40 7.30 -11.76
C GLU A 24 -2.20 8.13 -11.25
N GLU A 25 -2.31 8.69 -10.06
CA GLU A 25 -1.21 9.43 -9.43
C GLU A 25 0.00 8.53 -9.12
N LEU A 26 -0.24 7.31 -8.62
CA LEU A 26 0.83 6.34 -8.35
C LEU A 26 1.59 5.96 -9.63
N GLN A 27 0.88 5.75 -10.74
CA GLN A 27 1.50 5.52 -12.04
C GLN A 27 2.32 6.73 -12.52
N ARG A 28 1.82 7.95 -12.30
CA ARG A 28 2.55 9.18 -12.63
C ARG A 28 3.86 9.30 -11.86
N ILE A 29 3.85 9.00 -10.56
CA ILE A 29 5.04 9.12 -9.71
C ILE A 29 6.06 8.01 -9.99
N THR A 30 5.59 6.77 -10.17
CA THR A 30 6.47 5.60 -10.41
C THR A 30 6.92 5.47 -11.86
N GLY A 31 6.28 6.18 -12.79
CA GLY A 31 6.59 6.16 -14.21
C GLY A 31 6.22 4.85 -14.93
N VAL A 32 5.41 3.99 -14.29
CA VAL A 32 4.99 2.71 -14.86
C VAL A 32 3.49 2.49 -14.70
N GLY A 33 2.93 1.67 -15.59
CA GLY A 33 1.54 1.25 -15.49
C GLY A 33 1.28 0.30 -14.32
N LEU A 34 0.02 0.23 -13.87
CA LEU A 34 -0.39 -0.56 -12.70
C LEU A 34 0.06 -2.02 -12.75
N GLY A 35 -0.07 -2.69 -13.90
CA GLY A 35 0.33 -4.09 -14.04
C GLY A 35 1.84 -4.31 -13.82
N ALA A 36 2.67 -3.39 -14.31
CA ALA A 36 4.11 -3.43 -14.09
C ALA A 36 4.45 -3.14 -12.62
N LEU A 37 3.78 -2.18 -12.00
CA LEU A 37 3.96 -1.85 -10.58
C LEU A 37 3.62 -3.05 -9.67
N VAL A 38 2.45 -3.66 -9.88
CA VAL A 38 2.01 -4.84 -9.11
C VAL A 38 2.99 -6.00 -9.30
N SER A 39 3.41 -6.26 -10.54
CA SER A 39 4.40 -7.30 -10.84
C SER A 39 5.74 -7.05 -10.14
N ARG A 40 6.23 -5.81 -10.13
CA ARG A 40 7.49 -5.44 -9.45
C ARG A 40 7.43 -5.67 -7.95
N ILE A 41 6.32 -5.29 -7.31
CA ILE A 41 6.12 -5.51 -5.88
C ILE A 41 6.07 -7.01 -5.58
N MET A 42 5.24 -7.78 -6.28
CA MET A 42 5.11 -9.23 -6.05
C MET A 42 6.40 -10.00 -6.30
N ASN A 43 7.20 -9.59 -7.28
CA ASN A 43 8.48 -10.23 -7.63
C ASN A 43 9.68 -9.63 -6.90
N ARG A 44 9.48 -8.69 -5.97
CA ARG A 44 10.55 -7.98 -5.25
C ARG A 44 11.57 -7.27 -6.16
N THR A 45 11.15 -6.83 -7.34
CA THR A 45 11.93 -6.02 -8.29
C THR A 45 11.48 -4.54 -8.30
N PHE A 46 10.92 -4.11 -7.17
CA PHE A 46 10.37 -2.77 -6.97
C PHE A 46 11.47 -1.71 -6.77
N SER A 47 11.13 -0.48 -7.12
CA SER A 47 11.88 0.70 -6.69
C SER A 47 11.49 1.10 -5.26
N TYR A 48 12.34 1.86 -4.57
CA TYR A 48 11.97 2.41 -3.26
C TYR A 48 10.69 3.27 -3.33
N ALA A 49 10.55 4.07 -4.39
CA ALA A 49 9.36 4.88 -4.62
C ALA A 49 8.09 4.04 -4.80
N ASP A 50 8.18 2.85 -5.42
CA ASP A 50 7.03 1.94 -5.58
C ASP A 50 6.44 1.57 -4.21
N VAL A 51 7.29 1.35 -3.20
CA VAL A 51 6.86 1.00 -1.82
C VAL A 51 6.32 2.24 -1.11
N ILE A 52 7.12 3.30 -1.05
CA ILE A 52 6.80 4.48 -0.24
C ILE A 52 5.52 5.18 -0.73
N GLU A 53 5.39 5.34 -2.05
CA GLU A 53 4.24 6.05 -2.62
C GLU A 53 2.97 5.21 -2.58
N THR A 54 3.09 3.88 -2.64
CA THR A 54 1.95 2.97 -2.41
C THR A 54 1.37 3.16 -1.01
N ILE A 55 2.23 3.21 0.02
CA ILE A 55 1.79 3.40 1.41
C ILE A 55 1.21 4.82 1.58
N ARG A 56 1.92 5.85 1.10
CA ARG A 56 1.50 7.25 1.24
C ARG A 56 0.15 7.52 0.58
N LEU A 57 -0.02 7.09 -0.66
CA LEU A 57 -1.29 7.25 -1.38
C LEU A 57 -2.37 6.34 -0.80
N GLY A 58 -2.00 5.15 -0.30
CA GLY A 58 -2.90 4.27 0.45
C GLY A 58 -3.50 4.97 1.66
N LEU A 59 -2.67 5.61 2.51
CA LEU A 59 -3.11 6.40 3.66
C LEU A 59 -4.08 7.51 3.25
N ILE A 60 -3.77 8.23 2.17
CA ILE A 60 -4.61 9.32 1.66
C ILE A 60 -5.98 8.80 1.25
N GLY A 61 -6.04 7.70 0.50
CA GLY A 61 -7.34 7.13 0.12
C GLY A 61 -8.08 6.47 1.27
N GLY A 62 -7.40 6.14 2.36
CA GLY A 62 -8.00 5.74 3.64
C GLY A 62 -8.46 6.90 4.53
N GLY A 63 -8.33 8.15 4.09
CA GLY A 63 -8.82 9.34 4.79
C GLY A 63 -7.78 10.07 5.64
N THR A 64 -6.49 9.69 5.55
CA THR A 64 -5.41 10.47 6.18
C THR A 64 -5.11 11.71 5.35
N GLU A 65 -4.96 12.88 5.97
CA GLU A 65 -4.63 14.10 5.25
C GLU A 65 -3.25 13.99 4.54
N PRO A 66 -3.05 14.55 3.33
CA PRO A 66 -1.82 14.37 2.57
C PRO A 66 -0.54 14.76 3.32
N GLN A 67 -0.61 15.83 4.11
CA GLN A 67 0.51 16.29 4.92
C GLN A 67 0.81 15.35 6.09
N GLU A 68 -0.22 14.81 6.74
CA GLU A 68 -0.07 13.78 7.78
C GLU A 68 0.51 12.50 7.18
N ALA A 69 0.02 12.05 6.02
CA ALA A 69 0.53 10.87 5.33
C ALA A 69 2.04 11.00 5.02
N ALA A 70 2.48 12.14 4.51
CA ALA A 70 3.90 12.39 4.27
C ALA A 70 4.73 12.40 5.58
N ALA A 71 4.20 12.99 6.65
CA ALA A 71 4.87 12.98 7.96
C ALA A 71 5.01 11.57 8.54
N LEU A 72 3.98 10.72 8.37
CA LEU A 72 4.00 9.32 8.84
C LEU A 72 5.03 8.47 8.09
N ILE A 73 5.11 8.64 6.77
CA ILE A 73 6.15 7.99 5.95
C ILE A 73 7.53 8.38 6.48
N LYS A 74 7.79 9.68 6.62
CA LYS A 74 9.08 10.18 7.09
C LYS A 74 9.46 9.70 8.49
N ALA A 75 8.46 9.58 9.39
CA ALA A 75 8.70 9.25 10.79
C ALA A 75 8.81 7.75 11.05
N TYR A 76 8.08 6.91 10.29
CA TYR A 76 7.89 5.49 10.63
C TYR A 76 8.25 4.52 9.50
N VAL A 77 8.63 5.02 8.32
CA VAL A 77 8.93 4.19 7.15
C VAL A 77 10.31 4.53 6.59
N GLU A 78 10.62 5.82 6.44
CA GLU A 78 11.95 6.27 6.06
C GLU A 78 12.94 6.09 7.21
N GLY A 79 14.10 5.50 6.93
CA GLY A 79 15.15 5.25 7.92
C GLY A 79 14.99 3.95 8.73
N GLU A 80 13.84 3.28 8.61
CA GLU A 80 13.58 1.97 9.22
C GLU A 80 13.97 0.81 8.27
N PRO A 81 14.10 -0.44 8.79
CA PRO A 81 14.23 -1.61 7.93
C PRO A 81 13.11 -1.69 6.89
N LEU A 82 13.46 -2.04 5.65
CA LEU A 82 12.55 -1.96 4.49
C LEU A 82 11.45 -3.03 4.47
N GLU A 83 11.69 -4.19 5.08
CA GLU A 83 10.79 -5.35 4.96
C GLU A 83 9.36 -5.08 5.47
N PRO A 84 9.13 -4.48 6.66
CA PRO A 84 7.79 -4.10 7.10
C PRO A 84 7.06 -3.17 6.12
N ALA A 85 7.77 -2.18 5.56
CA ALA A 85 7.21 -1.26 4.58
C ALA A 85 6.82 -1.98 3.29
N TYR A 86 7.70 -2.87 2.81
CA TYR A 86 7.44 -3.71 1.66
C TYR A 86 6.18 -4.58 1.86
N LEU A 87 6.05 -5.25 3.01
CA LEU A 87 4.88 -6.10 3.29
C LEU A 87 3.58 -5.29 3.34
N LEU A 88 3.61 -4.10 3.95
CA LEU A 88 2.46 -3.20 3.94
C LEU A 88 2.08 -2.75 2.52
N ALA A 89 3.06 -2.37 1.69
CA ALA A 89 2.80 -2.01 0.29
C ALA A 89 2.24 -3.19 -0.52
N PHE A 90 2.76 -4.41 -0.29
CA PHE A 90 2.26 -5.64 -0.90
C PHE A 90 0.80 -5.89 -0.54
N ASP A 91 0.42 -5.74 0.73
CA ASP A 91 -0.95 -5.96 1.20
C ASP A 91 -1.92 -4.92 0.62
N ILE A 92 -1.51 -3.66 0.55
CA ILE A 92 -2.31 -2.57 -0.05
C ILE A 92 -2.57 -2.84 -1.54
N LEU A 93 -1.54 -3.21 -2.31
CA LEU A 93 -1.70 -3.52 -3.72
C LEU A 93 -2.47 -4.83 -3.96
N SER A 94 -2.33 -5.81 -3.07
CA SER A 94 -3.13 -7.04 -3.11
C SER A 94 -4.61 -6.74 -2.89
N ALA A 95 -4.95 -5.85 -1.95
CA ALA A 95 -6.33 -5.40 -1.73
C ALA A 95 -6.91 -4.69 -2.96
N LEU A 96 -6.12 -3.87 -3.64
CA LEU A 96 -6.50 -3.26 -4.91
C LEU A 96 -6.72 -4.31 -6.02
N TRP A 97 -5.80 -5.27 -6.15
CA TRP A 97 -5.76 -6.20 -7.27
C TRP A 97 -6.78 -7.33 -7.17
N PHE A 98 -6.91 -7.95 -6.00
CA PHE A 98 -7.79 -9.10 -5.77
C PHE A 98 -9.16 -8.71 -5.22
N GLY A 99 -9.32 -7.46 -4.77
CA GLY A 99 -10.55 -7.01 -4.10
C GLY A 99 -10.70 -7.55 -2.67
N VAL A 100 -9.69 -8.20 -2.12
CA VAL A 100 -9.64 -8.73 -0.74
C VAL A 100 -8.29 -8.41 -0.12
N SER A 101 -8.25 -8.06 1.17
CA SER A 101 -6.96 -7.89 1.83
C SER A 101 -6.32 -9.25 2.13
N THR A 102 -4.99 -9.33 2.17
CA THR A 102 -4.25 -10.57 2.51
C THR A 102 -4.61 -11.12 3.89
N LYS A 103 -4.92 -10.22 4.85
CA LYS A 103 -5.47 -10.59 6.17
C LYS A 103 -6.80 -11.34 6.03
N ASP A 104 -7.65 -10.95 5.07
CA ASP A 104 -8.91 -11.64 4.78
C ASP A 104 -8.68 -12.96 4.02
N GLN A 105 -7.68 -13.01 3.13
CA GLN A 105 -7.31 -14.22 2.38
C GLN A 105 -6.81 -15.35 3.30
N LEU A 106 -5.98 -15.02 4.30
CA LEU A 106 -5.49 -16.00 5.29
C LEU A 106 -6.59 -16.48 6.25
N GLY A 107 -7.65 -15.69 6.45
CA GLY A 107 -8.84 -16.12 7.19
C GLY A 107 -9.77 -17.05 6.39
N GLY A 108 -9.73 -17.00 5.05
CA GLY A 108 -10.54 -17.83 4.16
C GLY A 108 -9.93 -19.19 3.82
N ALA A 109 -8.61 -19.34 3.87
CA ALA A 109 -7.91 -20.59 3.53
C ALA A 109 -7.88 -21.62 4.67
N ALA A 110 -8.37 -21.30 5.86
CA ALA A 110 -8.37 -22.20 7.02
C ALA A 110 -9.55 -23.19 7.05
N ASN A 111 -10.46 -23.16 6.06
CA ASN A 111 -11.60 -24.06 5.94
C ASN A 111 -11.68 -24.64 4.52
N GLY A 112 -10.84 -25.63 4.22
CA GLY A 112 -10.86 -26.40 2.97
C GLY A 112 -10.27 -27.78 3.17
#